data_AF-D6BD09-F1
#
_entry.id   AF-D6BD09-F1
#
_cell.length_a   1.000
_cell.length_b   1.000
_cell.length_c   1.000
_cell.angle_alpha   90.00
_cell.angle_beta   90.00
_cell.angle_gamma   90.00
#
_symmetry.space_group_name_H-M   'P 1'
#
loop_
_entity.id
_entity.type
_entity.pdbx_description
1 polymer ?
#
loop_
_entity_poly.entity_id
_entity_poly.type
_entity_poly.pdbx_seq_one_letter_code
_entity_poly.pdbx_strand_id
1 'polypeptide(L)'
;MLENLNNTLENILRKDKKYIAENGKILKTKVYEDTMNMDNNLIKLLISNDKIKEIFFTDIEGILIFDKQKFIWFIDSKDFLPDSYTSFKNKIGLIDRNRNYISNNNDVVLAFPFKDCFLEGGQNKEDQKRKEIMYNEIIASEDIRRMLSPKVFTNAKRYTKNCIEENITLKKDDNLIIKGNNLIVLATLLEKLGGGGKMYLY
;
A
#
# COMPACT_ATOMS: atom_id res chain seq x y z
N MET A 1 -19.68 39.07 19.15
CA MET A 1 -18.57 38.22 18.68
C MET A 1 -19.12 37.35 17.56
N LEU A 2 -18.59 37.46 16.35
CA LEU A 2 -19.02 36.59 15.24
C LEU A 2 -18.76 35.13 15.64
N GLU A 3 -19.82 34.32 15.67
CA GLU A 3 -19.65 32.87 15.74
C GLU A 3 -18.82 32.42 14.54
N ASN A 4 -17.60 31.94 14.79
CA ASN A 4 -16.73 31.40 13.77
C ASN A 4 -17.42 30.18 13.14
N LEU A 5 -17.39 30.07 11.81
CA LEU A 5 -18.06 29.01 11.06
C LEU A 5 -17.67 27.61 11.56
N ASN A 6 -16.43 27.47 12.03
CA ASN A 6 -15.89 26.26 12.64
C ASN A 6 -16.69 25.84 13.88
N ASN A 7 -16.94 26.78 14.81
CA ASN A 7 -17.70 26.51 16.02
C ASN A 7 -19.15 26.11 15.69
N THR A 8 -19.73 26.75 14.67
CA THR A 8 -21.08 26.43 14.21
C THR A 8 -21.14 24.99 13.69
N LEU A 9 -20.21 24.61 12.82
CA LEU A 9 -20.16 23.25 12.27
C LEU A 9 -19.83 22.21 13.35
N GLU A 10 -18.91 22.50 14.27
CA GLU A 10 -18.60 21.61 15.39
C GLU A 10 -19.84 21.35 16.25
N ASN A 11 -20.58 22.40 16.62
CA ASN A 11 -21.82 22.26 17.39
C ASN A 11 -22.89 21.43 16.67
N ILE A 12 -22.97 21.52 15.34
CA ILE A 12 -23.89 20.70 14.54
C ILE A 12 -23.46 19.24 14.56
N LEU A 13 -22.18 18.95 14.30
CA LEU A 13 -21.67 17.58 14.29
C LEU A 13 -21.78 16.92 15.66
N ARG A 14 -21.61 17.67 16.76
CA ARG A 14 -21.79 17.19 18.14
C ARG A 14 -23.21 16.74 18.48
N LYS A 15 -24.22 17.08 17.67
CA LYS A 15 -25.59 16.58 17.87
C LYS A 15 -25.70 15.08 17.59
N ASP A 16 -24.76 14.51 16.83
CA ASP A 16 -24.73 13.09 16.51
C ASP A 16 -23.50 12.43 17.12
N LYS A 17 -23.75 11.45 18.00
CA LYS A 17 -22.70 10.72 18.70
C LYS A 17 -21.76 9.99 17.74
N LYS A 18 -22.18 9.66 16.51
CA LYS A 18 -21.33 8.98 15.52
C LYS A 18 -20.11 9.79 15.10
N TYR A 19 -20.15 11.12 15.27
CA TYR A 19 -19.03 12.00 14.94
C TYR A 19 -18.14 12.33 16.14
N ILE A 20 -18.41 11.78 17.32
CA ILE A 20 -17.68 12.08 18.55
C ILE A 20 -16.86 10.86 18.95
N ALA A 21 -15.55 11.05 19.12
CA ALA A 21 -14.64 10.05 19.66
C ALA A 21 -14.82 9.89 21.17
N GLU A 22 -14.29 8.81 21.75
CA GLU A 22 -14.33 8.56 23.20
C GLU A 22 -13.70 9.69 24.03
N ASN A 23 -12.72 10.41 23.48
CA ASN A 23 -12.07 11.55 24.10
C ASN A 23 -12.80 12.89 23.89
N GLY A 24 -14.01 12.88 23.31
CA GLY A 24 -14.84 14.06 23.08
C GLY A 24 -14.45 14.90 21.85
N LYS A 25 -13.44 14.49 21.07
CA LYS A 25 -13.04 15.16 19.82
C LYS A 25 -13.91 14.72 18.63
N ILE A 26 -14.00 15.57 17.62
CA ILE A 26 -14.70 15.23 16.37
C ILE A 26 -13.87 14.25 15.52
N LEU A 27 -14.52 13.19 15.04
CA LEU A 27 -13.96 12.20 14.13
C LEU A 27 -13.96 12.71 12.69
N LYS A 28 -12.92 13.47 12.29
CA LYS A 28 -12.78 13.99 10.90
C LYS A 28 -12.91 12.89 9.83
N THR A 29 -12.33 11.73 10.07
CA THR A 29 -12.38 10.59 9.14
C THR A 29 -13.82 10.18 8.87
N LYS A 30 -14.65 10.09 9.92
CA LYS A 30 -16.05 9.70 9.81
C LYS A 30 -16.87 10.78 9.11
N VAL A 31 -16.64 12.06 9.43
CA VAL A 31 -17.28 13.19 8.75
C VAL A 31 -16.92 13.21 7.26
N TYR A 32 -15.65 12.97 6.92
CA TYR A 32 -15.18 12.90 5.53
C TYR A 32 -15.80 11.72 4.76
N GLU A 33 -15.82 10.52 5.36
CA GLU A 33 -16.45 9.33 4.78
C GLU A 33 -17.94 9.57 4.51
N ASP A 34 -18.67 10.09 5.50
CA ASP A 34 -20.11 10.37 5.38
C ASP A 34 -20.37 11.50 4.37
N THR A 35 -19.44 12.46 4.22
CA THR A 35 -19.49 13.47 3.15
C THR A 35 -19.31 12.83 1.77
N MET A 36 -18.32 11.95 1.60
CA MET A 36 -18.05 11.28 0.34
C MET A 36 -19.19 10.39 -0.12
N ASN A 37 -19.82 9.70 0.83
CA ASN A 37 -20.95 8.80 0.60
C ASN A 37 -22.30 9.51 0.50
N MET A 38 -22.33 10.86 0.63
CA MET A 38 -23.57 11.65 0.69
C MET A 38 -24.56 11.09 1.72
N ASP A 39 -24.06 10.79 2.93
CA ASP A 39 -24.86 10.24 4.01
C ASP A 39 -26.06 11.14 4.32
N ASN A 40 -27.26 10.56 4.25
CA ASN A 40 -28.51 11.31 4.44
C ASN A 40 -28.59 12.00 5.81
N ASN A 41 -28.05 11.37 6.86
CA ASN A 41 -28.07 11.94 8.21
C ASN A 41 -27.14 13.14 8.32
N LEU A 42 -25.93 13.07 7.73
CA LEU A 42 -25.04 14.21 7.63
C LEU A 42 -25.69 15.37 6.89
N ILE A 43 -26.22 15.12 5.68
CA ILE A 43 -26.83 16.17 4.85
C ILE A 43 -27.99 16.82 5.60
N LYS A 44 -28.85 16.03 6.25
CA LYS A 44 -29.95 16.55 7.08
C LYS A 44 -29.46 17.40 8.25
N LEU A 45 -28.39 17.00 8.92
CA LEU A 45 -27.74 17.77 9.98
C LEU A 45 -27.23 19.12 9.46
N LEU A 46 -26.55 19.13 8.31
CA LEU A 46 -25.99 20.35 7.72
C LEU A 46 -27.09 21.32 7.25
N ILE A 47 -28.15 20.81 6.62
CA ILE A 47 -29.31 21.61 6.17
C ILE A 47 -30.06 22.27 7.33
N SER A 48 -30.02 21.67 8.53
CA SER A 48 -30.75 22.18 9.71
C SER A 48 -30.24 23.51 10.25
N ASN A 49 -29.12 24.02 9.76
CA ASN A 49 -28.55 25.30 10.16
C ASN A 49 -28.43 26.24 8.96
N ASP A 50 -29.06 27.41 9.05
CA ASP A 50 -29.16 28.35 7.93
C ASP A 50 -27.79 28.85 7.45
N LYS A 51 -26.83 29.05 8.35
CA LYS A 51 -25.48 29.53 8.02
C LYS A 51 -24.64 28.48 7.28
N ILE A 52 -24.71 27.22 7.72
CA ILE A 52 -24.07 26.10 6.99
C ILE A 52 -24.76 25.89 5.65
N LYS A 53 -26.09 25.95 5.63
CA LYS A 53 -26.89 25.83 4.41
C LYS A 53 -26.50 26.88 3.38
N GLU A 54 -26.42 28.15 3.76
CA GLU A 54 -26.04 29.27 2.87
C GLU A 54 -24.62 29.09 2.28
N ILE A 55 -23.70 28.50 3.02
CA ILE A 55 -22.30 28.40 2.60
C ILE A 55 -22.04 27.17 1.75
N PHE A 56 -22.63 26.02 2.10
CA PHE A 56 -22.31 24.73 1.50
C PHE A 56 -23.41 24.16 0.61
N PHE A 57 -24.52 24.89 0.44
CA PHE A 57 -25.58 24.50 -0.48
C PHE A 57 -25.88 25.61 -1.46
N THR A 58 -26.20 25.22 -2.69
CA THR A 58 -26.68 26.10 -3.74
C THR A 58 -28.16 25.78 -3.96
N ASP A 59 -29.01 26.80 -3.87
CA ASP A 59 -30.41 26.68 -4.25
C ASP A 59 -30.56 26.91 -5.76
N ILE A 60 -31.13 25.92 -6.46
CA ILE A 60 -31.51 26.03 -7.86
C ILE A 60 -33.00 25.72 -7.95
N GLU A 61 -33.81 26.77 -8.13
CA GLU A 61 -35.27 26.66 -8.28
C GLU A 61 -35.95 25.89 -7.12
N GLY A 62 -35.47 26.08 -5.88
CA GLY A 62 -36.00 25.40 -4.69
C GLY A 62 -35.38 24.03 -4.42
N ILE A 63 -34.45 23.57 -5.26
CA ILE A 63 -33.67 22.35 -5.05
C ILE A 63 -32.33 22.72 -4.42
N LEU A 64 -32.06 22.21 -3.22
CA LEU A 64 -30.79 22.40 -2.54
C LEU A 64 -29.76 21.37 -3.00
N ILE A 65 -28.69 21.85 -3.62
CA ILE A 65 -27.56 21.05 -4.06
C ILE A 65 -26.41 21.22 -3.07
N PHE A 66 -25.95 20.13 -2.48
CA PHE A 66 -24.81 20.15 -1.56
C PHE A 66 -23.48 20.27 -2.32
N ASP A 67 -22.73 21.34 -2.07
CA ASP A 67 -21.37 21.54 -2.60
C ASP A 67 -20.37 20.70 -1.80
N LYS A 68 -20.33 19.42 -2.15
CA LYS A 68 -19.46 18.42 -1.53
C LYS A 68 -17.99 18.84 -1.55
N GLN A 69 -17.52 19.43 -2.65
CA GLN A 69 -16.11 19.78 -2.80
C GLN A 69 -15.74 20.94 -1.87
N LYS A 70 -16.57 21.99 -1.82
CA LYS A 70 -16.38 23.11 -0.91
C LYS A 70 -16.42 22.69 0.55
N PHE A 71 -17.32 21.78 0.91
CA PHE A 71 -17.38 21.25 2.28
C PHE A 71 -16.15 20.42 2.64
N ILE A 72 -15.67 19.54 1.75
CA ILE A 72 -14.43 18.78 1.95
C ILE A 72 -13.24 19.73 2.15
N TRP A 73 -13.11 20.73 1.28
CA TRP A 73 -12.04 21.71 1.37
C TRP A 73 -12.05 22.46 2.71
N PHE A 74 -13.25 22.78 3.22
CA PHE A 74 -13.42 23.41 4.51
C PHE A 74 -13.02 22.51 5.69
N ILE A 75 -13.48 21.25 5.74
CA ILE A 75 -13.12 20.34 6.84
C ILE A 75 -11.64 19.94 6.85
N ASP A 76 -10.99 19.97 5.67
CA ASP A 76 -9.56 19.76 5.50
C ASP A 76 -8.71 21.01 5.80
N SER A 77 -9.34 22.17 6.01
CA SER A 77 -8.65 23.39 6.42
C SER A 77 -8.06 23.25 7.83
N LYS A 78 -6.91 23.91 8.07
CA LYS A 78 -6.27 23.92 9.39
C LYS A 78 -7.14 24.60 10.46
N ASP A 79 -8.04 25.48 10.05
CA ASP A 79 -8.85 26.28 10.96
C ASP A 79 -10.00 25.49 11.58
N PHE A 80 -10.54 24.49 10.88
CA PHE A 80 -11.71 23.75 11.36
C PHE A 80 -11.42 22.91 12.61
N LEU A 81 -10.23 22.30 12.71
CA LEU A 81 -9.71 21.70 13.94
C LEU A 81 -8.18 21.86 13.99
N PRO A 82 -7.64 22.70 14.88
CA PRO A 82 -6.22 23.07 14.92
C PRO A 82 -5.29 21.95 15.38
N ASP A 83 -5.83 20.83 15.87
CA ASP A 83 -5.05 19.69 16.40
C ASP A 83 -4.32 18.89 15.30
N SER A 84 -4.48 19.23 14.01
CA SER A 84 -3.59 18.74 12.96
C SER A 84 -2.71 19.87 12.43
N TYR A 85 -1.42 19.83 12.77
CA TYR A 85 -0.37 20.75 12.28
C TYR A 85 -0.30 20.83 10.74
N THR A 86 -0.87 19.86 10.04
CA THR A 86 -0.84 19.71 8.59
C THR A 86 -2.16 19.14 8.05
N SER A 87 -2.50 19.48 6.81
CA SER A 87 -3.62 18.88 6.07
C SER A 87 -3.23 17.55 5.39
N PHE A 88 -2.02 17.05 5.62
CA PHE A 88 -1.56 15.76 5.13
C PHE A 88 -1.90 14.64 6.13
N LYS A 89 -2.23 13.45 5.62
CA LYS A 89 -2.40 12.25 6.45
C LYS A 89 -1.07 11.92 7.14
N ASN A 90 -1.12 11.26 8.31
CA ASN A 90 0.07 10.78 9.01
C ASN A 90 0.68 9.54 8.32
N LYS A 91 1.08 9.70 7.05
CA LYS A 91 1.64 8.67 6.18
C LYS A 91 2.60 9.35 5.20
N ILE A 92 3.86 8.92 5.19
CA ILE A 92 4.85 9.39 4.21
C ILE A 92 4.53 8.75 2.86
N GLY A 93 4.51 9.54 1.79
CA GLY A 93 4.29 9.03 0.43
C GLY A 93 4.20 10.13 -0.61
N LEU A 94 4.18 9.71 -1.88
CA LEU A 94 3.97 10.60 -3.02
C LEU A 94 2.46 10.78 -3.26
N ILE A 95 2.05 12.02 -3.49
CA ILE A 95 0.67 12.41 -3.77
C ILE A 95 0.56 13.14 -5.11
N ASP A 96 -0.60 13.04 -5.74
CA ASP A 96 -0.93 13.83 -6.93
C ASP A 96 -1.32 15.28 -6.57
N ARG A 97 -1.66 16.08 -7.59
CA ARG A 97 -2.12 17.47 -7.41
C ARG A 97 -3.41 17.59 -6.59
N ASN A 98 -4.21 16.52 -6.53
CA ASN A 98 -5.48 16.44 -5.79
C ASN A 98 -5.30 15.84 -4.38
N ARG A 99 -4.06 15.65 -3.91
CA ARG A 99 -3.71 15.05 -2.62
C ARG A 99 -4.09 13.58 -2.45
N ASN A 100 -4.30 12.86 -3.55
CA ASN A 100 -4.45 11.41 -3.51
C ASN A 100 -3.09 10.74 -3.49
N TYR A 101 -2.92 9.74 -2.65
CA TYR A 101 -1.68 8.94 -2.64
C TYR A 101 -1.56 8.14 -3.93
N ILE A 102 -0.41 8.21 -4.58
CA ILE A 102 -0.10 7.43 -5.79
C ILE A 102 -0.24 5.92 -5.51
N SER A 103 0.09 5.48 -4.30
CA SER A 103 -0.08 4.07 -3.87
C SER A 103 -1.54 3.57 -3.89
N ASN A 104 -2.52 4.46 -3.93
CA ASN A 104 -3.94 4.11 -4.01
C ASN A 104 -4.48 4.22 -5.44
N ASN A 105 -3.64 4.60 -6.41
CA ASN A 105 -4.01 4.82 -7.80
C ASN A 105 -3.33 3.77 -8.68
N ASN A 106 -4.13 2.92 -9.32
CA ASN A 106 -3.64 1.86 -10.21
C ASN A 106 -3.21 2.39 -11.59
N ASP A 107 -3.51 3.66 -11.91
CA ASP A 107 -3.22 4.28 -13.21
C ASP A 107 -1.83 4.93 -13.26
N VAL A 108 -1.09 4.93 -12.15
CA VAL A 108 0.23 5.55 -12.06
C VAL A 108 1.28 4.52 -11.69
N VAL A 109 2.33 4.46 -12.49
CA VAL A 109 3.43 3.51 -12.32
C VAL A 109 4.75 4.25 -12.18
N LEU A 110 5.59 3.82 -11.24
CA LEU A 110 6.98 4.27 -11.19
C LEU A 110 7.74 3.65 -12.37
N ALA A 111 8.23 4.50 -13.25
CA ALA A 111 9.13 4.13 -14.35
C ALA A 111 10.57 4.40 -13.91
N PHE A 112 11.37 3.34 -13.84
CA PHE A 112 12.81 3.43 -13.60
C PHE A 112 13.54 2.55 -14.64
N PRO A 113 14.80 2.87 -14.98
CA PRO A 113 15.57 2.08 -15.94
C PRO A 113 15.64 0.61 -15.54
N PHE A 114 15.56 -0.29 -16.53
CA PHE A 114 15.67 -1.75 -16.34
C PHE A 114 14.61 -2.39 -15.43
N LYS A 115 13.47 -1.71 -15.23
CA LYS A 115 12.34 -2.23 -14.44
C LYS A 115 11.79 -3.57 -14.97
N ASP A 116 11.95 -3.79 -16.26
CA ASP A 116 11.52 -4.93 -17.04
C ASP A 116 12.70 -5.90 -17.34
N CYS A 117 13.71 -5.94 -16.46
CA CYS A 117 14.87 -6.80 -16.63
C CYS A 117 15.14 -7.70 -15.41
N PHE A 118 15.64 -8.90 -15.68
CA PHE A 118 16.26 -9.78 -14.70
C PHE A 118 17.77 -9.51 -14.61
N LEU A 119 18.27 -9.27 -13.40
CA LEU A 119 19.70 -9.12 -13.15
C LEU A 119 20.36 -10.50 -12.98
N GLU A 120 21.38 -10.79 -13.77
CA GLU A 120 22.22 -11.96 -13.57
C GLU A 120 23.17 -11.78 -12.39
N GLY A 121 22.70 -12.19 -11.21
CA GLY A 121 23.52 -12.27 -10.01
C GLY A 121 24.58 -13.38 -10.09
N GLY A 122 25.75 -13.13 -9.55
CA GLY A 122 26.79 -14.16 -9.41
C GLY A 122 28.09 -13.59 -8.84
N GLN A 123 27.96 -12.60 -7.96
CA GLN A 123 29.07 -12.06 -7.19
C GLN A 123 29.23 -12.92 -5.95
N ASN A 124 30.45 -13.41 -5.71
CA ASN A 124 30.77 -14.28 -4.57
C ASN A 124 31.69 -13.58 -3.55
N LYS A 125 32.14 -12.35 -3.86
CA LYS A 125 32.97 -11.47 -3.01
C LYS A 125 32.63 -10.01 -3.28
N GLU A 126 32.61 -9.16 -2.25
CA GLU A 126 32.20 -7.75 -2.35
C GLU A 126 33.05 -6.91 -3.33
N ASP A 127 34.34 -7.22 -3.49
CA ASP A 127 35.26 -6.43 -4.33
C ASP A 127 35.29 -6.87 -5.82
N GLN A 128 34.51 -7.88 -6.19
CA GLN A 128 34.57 -8.44 -7.55
C GLN A 128 33.81 -7.56 -8.55
N LYS A 129 34.55 -6.72 -9.29
CA LYS A 129 34.00 -5.98 -10.43
C LYS A 129 33.70 -6.94 -11.60
N ARG A 130 32.44 -7.01 -12.00
CA ARG A 130 31.99 -7.75 -13.20
C ARG A 130 31.12 -6.86 -14.07
N LYS A 131 31.03 -7.21 -15.35
CA LYS A 131 30.00 -6.66 -16.22
C LYS A 131 28.67 -7.33 -15.84
N GLU A 132 27.76 -6.54 -15.29
CA GLU A 132 26.39 -6.99 -15.02
C GLU A 132 25.63 -7.16 -16.32
N ILE A 133 24.83 -8.23 -16.40
CA ILE A 133 23.97 -8.52 -17.54
C ILE A 133 22.54 -8.41 -17.04
N MET A 134 21.77 -7.55 -17.71
CA MET A 134 20.34 -7.35 -17.47
C MET A 134 19.58 -7.98 -18.63
N TYR A 135 18.82 -9.04 -18.36
CA TYR A 135 17.99 -9.72 -19.35
C TYR A 135 16.61 -9.06 -19.41
N ASN A 136 16.30 -8.36 -20.51
CA ASN A 136 14.96 -7.80 -20.71
C ASN A 136 13.92 -8.93 -20.82
N GLU A 137 12.80 -8.79 -20.12
CA GLU A 137 11.74 -9.78 -20.01
C GLU A 137 11.19 -10.25 -21.36
N ILE A 138 11.10 -9.35 -22.34
CA ILE A 138 10.56 -9.65 -23.66
C ILE A 138 11.65 -10.20 -24.57
N ILE A 139 12.75 -9.45 -24.71
CA ILE A 139 13.81 -9.76 -25.68
C ILE A 139 14.55 -11.04 -25.30
N ALA A 140 14.80 -11.26 -24.00
CA ALA A 140 15.52 -12.42 -23.47
C ALA A 140 14.58 -13.44 -22.79
N SER A 141 13.30 -13.46 -23.19
CA SER A 141 12.26 -14.32 -22.61
C SER A 141 12.66 -15.80 -22.58
N GLU A 142 13.27 -16.32 -23.65
CA GLU A 142 13.74 -17.72 -23.72
C GLU A 142 14.90 -18.01 -22.75
N ASP A 143 15.85 -17.08 -22.62
CA ASP A 143 16.96 -17.22 -21.67
C ASP A 143 16.46 -17.18 -20.23
N ILE A 144 15.53 -16.27 -19.93
CA ILE A 144 14.89 -16.17 -18.60
C ILE A 144 14.10 -17.45 -18.30
N ARG A 145 13.29 -17.94 -19.26
CA ARG A 145 12.56 -19.20 -19.12
C ARG A 145 13.49 -20.37 -18.85
N ARG A 146 14.59 -20.47 -19.61
CA ARG A 146 15.61 -21.51 -19.39
C ARG A 146 16.27 -21.35 -18.02
N MET A 147 16.59 -20.12 -17.60
CA MET A 147 17.17 -19.84 -16.31
C MET A 147 16.25 -20.31 -15.18
N LEU A 148 14.97 -19.93 -15.20
CA LEU A 148 13.98 -20.24 -14.16
C LEU A 148 13.37 -21.64 -14.26
N SER A 149 13.63 -22.38 -15.34
CA SER A 149 13.18 -23.77 -15.45
C SER A 149 13.72 -24.66 -14.31
N PRO A 150 12.97 -25.68 -13.87
CA PRO A 150 13.45 -26.63 -12.87
C PRO A 150 14.78 -27.26 -13.24
N LYS A 151 15.74 -27.17 -12.32
CA LYS A 151 17.07 -27.77 -12.45
C LYS A 151 17.08 -29.15 -11.81
N VAL A 152 17.94 -30.03 -12.32
CA VAL A 152 18.16 -31.34 -11.71
C VAL A 152 19.12 -31.15 -10.54
N PHE A 153 18.75 -31.66 -9.36
CA PHE A 153 19.65 -31.70 -8.22
C PHE A 153 20.65 -32.84 -8.40
N THR A 154 21.93 -32.51 -8.39
CA THR A 154 23.04 -33.48 -8.44
C THR A 154 23.87 -33.39 -7.17
N ASN A 155 24.45 -34.49 -6.71
CA ASN A 155 25.31 -34.55 -5.52
C ASN A 155 24.63 -34.07 -4.22
N ALA A 156 23.32 -34.27 -4.09
CA ALA A 156 22.58 -33.94 -2.87
C ALA A 156 23.04 -34.83 -1.71
N LYS A 157 23.28 -34.22 -0.53
CA LYS A 157 23.73 -34.92 0.68
C LYS A 157 22.76 -34.66 1.83
N ARG A 158 22.39 -35.70 2.58
CA ARG A 158 21.63 -35.59 3.82
C ARG A 158 22.56 -35.81 5.00
N TYR A 159 22.63 -34.83 5.88
CA TYR A 159 23.39 -34.91 7.12
C TYR A 159 22.45 -35.32 8.25
N THR A 160 22.71 -36.47 8.86
CA THR A 160 22.06 -36.88 10.12
C THR A 160 23.08 -36.81 11.25
N LYS A 161 22.63 -37.03 12.50
CA LYS A 161 23.52 -37.02 13.67
C LYS A 161 24.69 -38.01 13.54
N ASN A 162 24.50 -39.11 12.80
CA ASN A 162 25.41 -40.25 12.82
C ASN A 162 26.03 -40.55 11.45
N CYS A 163 25.48 -40.03 10.33
CA CYS A 163 25.98 -40.33 8.99
C CYS A 163 25.66 -39.25 7.97
N ILE A 164 26.35 -39.32 6.83
CA ILE A 164 26.09 -38.54 5.62
C ILE A 164 25.58 -39.52 4.56
N GLU A 165 24.37 -39.31 4.06
CA GLU A 165 23.81 -40.02 2.91
C GLU A 165 24.09 -39.21 1.64
N GLU A 166 24.58 -39.86 0.58
CA GLU A 166 24.85 -39.22 -0.71
C GLU A 166 23.79 -39.57 -1.77
N ASN A 167 23.64 -38.71 -2.76
CA ASN A 167 22.70 -38.85 -3.89
C ASN A 167 21.24 -39.05 -3.45
N ILE A 168 20.85 -38.36 -2.39
CA ILE A 168 19.50 -38.47 -1.82
C ILE A 168 18.46 -37.74 -2.69
N THR A 169 17.22 -38.22 -2.61
CA THR A 169 16.04 -37.49 -3.11
C THR A 169 15.46 -36.61 -2.00
N LEU A 170 15.11 -35.37 -2.34
CA LEU A 170 14.52 -34.40 -1.43
C LEU A 170 13.09 -34.81 -1.06
N LYS A 171 12.78 -34.73 0.24
CA LYS A 171 11.43 -34.90 0.79
C LYS A 171 10.85 -33.54 1.18
N LYS A 172 9.53 -33.45 1.33
CA LYS A 172 8.82 -32.20 1.68
C LYS A 172 9.17 -31.67 3.08
N ASP A 173 9.55 -32.55 3.98
CA ASP A 173 9.90 -32.28 5.37
C ASP A 173 11.41 -32.13 5.61
N ASP A 174 12.24 -32.24 4.56
CA ASP A 174 13.68 -32.03 4.68
C ASP A 174 14.00 -30.55 4.96
N ASN A 175 14.91 -30.28 5.91
CA ASN A 175 15.53 -28.97 6.05
C ASN A 175 16.64 -28.81 5.03
N LEU A 176 16.62 -27.71 4.28
CA LEU A 176 17.52 -27.53 3.13
C LEU A 176 18.63 -26.50 3.45
N ILE A 177 19.85 -26.88 3.09
CA ILE A 177 21.01 -25.99 3.04
C ILE A 177 21.44 -25.86 1.58
N ILE A 178 21.34 -24.66 1.04
CA ILE A 178 21.81 -24.34 -0.31
C ILE A 178 23.17 -23.69 -0.16
N LYS A 179 24.19 -24.28 -0.81
CA LYS A 179 25.56 -23.76 -0.77
C LYS A 179 25.80 -22.81 -1.96
N GLY A 180 26.14 -21.55 -1.66
CA GLY A 180 26.58 -20.57 -2.64
C GLY A 180 25.45 -19.72 -3.23
N ASN A 181 25.83 -18.78 -4.12
CA ASN A 181 24.92 -17.77 -4.67
C ASN A 181 24.08 -18.31 -5.85
N ASN A 182 23.20 -19.26 -5.57
CA ASN A 182 22.34 -19.89 -6.58
C ASN A 182 20.86 -19.75 -6.23
N LEU A 183 20.35 -18.52 -6.19
CA LEU A 183 18.94 -18.22 -5.94
C LEU A 183 18.00 -18.78 -7.02
N ILE A 184 18.52 -19.11 -8.20
CA ILE A 184 17.76 -19.78 -9.27
C ILE A 184 17.23 -21.15 -8.82
N VAL A 185 17.93 -21.81 -7.88
CA VAL A 185 17.46 -23.08 -7.29
C VAL A 185 16.07 -22.96 -6.66
N LEU A 186 15.68 -21.76 -6.20
CA LEU A 186 14.38 -21.50 -5.59
C LEU A 186 13.24 -21.76 -6.58
N ALA A 187 13.43 -21.49 -7.87
CA ALA A 187 12.42 -21.79 -8.88
C ALA A 187 12.14 -23.30 -8.97
N THR A 188 13.18 -24.12 -8.82
CA THR A 188 13.06 -25.59 -8.79
C THR A 188 12.40 -26.09 -7.49
N LEU A 189 12.76 -25.50 -6.35
CA LEU A 189 12.20 -25.87 -5.05
C LEU A 189 10.74 -25.46 -4.92
N LEU A 190 10.35 -24.32 -5.48
CA LEU A 190 8.97 -23.83 -5.47
C LEU A 190 8.04 -24.86 -6.13
N GLU A 191 8.41 -25.38 -7.30
CA GLU A 191 7.64 -26.40 -8.01
C GLU A 191 7.59 -27.74 -7.25
N LYS A 192 8.72 -28.20 -6.68
CA LYS A 192 8.79 -29.52 -6.03
C LYS A 192 8.21 -29.56 -4.62
N LEU A 193 8.36 -28.49 -3.83
CA LEU A 193 8.09 -28.49 -2.39
C LEU A 193 6.96 -27.54 -1.97
N GLY A 194 6.46 -26.67 -2.87
CA GLY A 194 5.28 -25.84 -2.62
C GLY A 194 5.40 -24.85 -1.44
N GLY A 195 6.62 -24.51 -1.03
CA GLY A 195 6.89 -23.53 0.04
C GLY A 195 6.79 -24.04 1.48
N GLY A 196 6.65 -25.36 1.72
CA GLY A 196 6.40 -25.94 3.06
C GLY A 196 7.61 -26.23 3.95
N GLY A 197 8.84 -25.90 3.52
CA GLY A 197 10.08 -26.27 4.24
C GLY A 197 10.84 -25.07 4.82
N LYS A 198 11.57 -25.30 5.92
CA LYS A 198 12.53 -24.30 6.45
C LYS A 198 13.81 -24.34 5.62
N MET A 199 14.22 -23.19 5.11
CA MET A 199 15.38 -23.04 4.23
C MET A 199 16.39 -22.08 4.84
N TYR A 200 17.67 -22.46 4.78
CA TYR A 200 18.79 -21.62 5.18
C TYR A 200 19.72 -21.39 3.98
N LEU A 201 19.95 -20.11 3.64
CA LEU A 201 20.87 -19.66 2.59
C LEU A 201 22.20 -19.26 3.25
N TYR A 202 23.31 -19.79 2.73
CA TYR A 202 24.67 -19.50 3.18
C TYR A 202 25.60 -19.22 1.99
#